data_AF-A0AAV8W2W3-F1
#
_entry.id   AF-A0AAV8W2W3-F1
#
_cell.length_a   1.000
_cell.length_b   1.000
_cell.length_c   1.000
_cell.angle_alpha   90.00
_cell.angle_beta   90.00
_cell.angle_gamma   90.00
#
_symmetry.space_group_name_H-M   'P 1'
#
loop_
_entity.id
_entity.type
_entity.pdbx_description
1 polymer ?
#
loop_
_entity_poly.entity_id
_entity_poly.type
_entity_poly.pdbx_seq_one_letter_code
_entity_poly.pdbx_strand_id
1 'polypeptide(L)'
;GLLQKKDVSRLSFIRIISSAVRLNEISPNTNATDTLKLNKNDKVSLMLQELLGIGSIVSRDISMKFKKFHTISQHTIQENFEYCIKNGISQKTLQKYPEVLADTDIPLKILEIRRIPYDINITTPLLSLPYKRLQTFVDEEFKNNRISSISNLLEVNQSEVCKILARRSFLLSLNLKQLSQSIKLLTDNGITKAEIANDLWVLRYSTNVIKERLHMAKRHNIDTLKTWMVRAQPEIFETYIKRRSDNKLILGNSSLAQYLSDRLECTEEIAKYIMSKHPALQNKSLKKLNEMIDYLFKCGFKPIHICRVPKILLHSVDTTRKRLKELHAKGMHLDSLHILTKSRKQYMQYCESLIKASNKLKSS
;
A
#
# COMPACT_ATOMS: atom_id res chain seq x y z
N GLY A 1 -39.48 18.93 -6.31
CA GLY A 1 -38.63 20.12 -6.36
C GLY A 1 -37.32 19.81 -5.66
N LEU A 2 -36.23 19.85 -6.44
CA LEU A 2 -34.82 20.04 -6.08
C LEU A 2 -34.34 19.64 -4.67
N LEU A 3 -33.50 18.61 -4.60
CA LEU A 3 -32.07 18.79 -4.26
C LEU A 3 -31.26 17.54 -4.60
N GLN A 4 -30.22 17.78 -5.40
CA GLN A 4 -29.28 16.84 -6.01
C GLN A 4 -28.47 16.07 -4.95
N LYS A 5 -28.45 14.72 -5.06
CA LYS A 5 -27.35 13.92 -4.51
C LYS A 5 -26.18 13.99 -5.51
N LYS A 6 -25.17 14.79 -5.17
CA LYS A 6 -23.89 14.84 -5.89
C LYS A 6 -23.07 13.59 -5.57
N ASP A 7 -22.72 12.90 -6.64
CA ASP A 7 -21.59 11.99 -6.78
C ASP A 7 -20.31 12.59 -6.17
N VAL A 8 -19.63 11.81 -5.33
CA VAL A 8 -18.27 12.09 -4.88
C VAL A 8 -17.35 10.94 -5.33
N SER A 9 -16.90 11.11 -6.57
CA SER A 9 -15.63 10.72 -7.21
C SER A 9 -14.57 10.06 -6.32
N ARG A 10 -14.02 8.90 -6.72
CA ARG A 10 -12.88 8.79 -7.66
C ARG A 10 -11.84 9.89 -7.46
N LEU A 11 -10.91 9.71 -6.52
CA LEU A 11 -9.60 10.41 -6.50
C LEU A 11 -8.67 9.70 -5.50
N SER A 12 -7.95 8.66 -5.94
CA SER A 12 -6.92 8.00 -5.11
C SER A 12 -5.67 7.63 -5.89
N PHE A 13 -5.25 8.46 -6.85
CA PHE A 13 -4.01 8.23 -7.62
C PHE A 13 -3.10 9.45 -7.84
N ILE A 14 -3.35 10.60 -7.21
CA ILE A 14 -2.43 11.75 -7.28
C ILE A 14 -2.19 12.27 -5.87
N ARG A 15 -1.19 11.70 -5.18
CA ARG A 15 -0.65 12.30 -3.96
C ARG A 15 0.76 11.80 -3.64
N ILE A 16 1.66 11.89 -4.60
CA ILE A 16 3.11 12.02 -4.34
C ILE A 16 3.63 13.03 -5.36
N ILE A 17 4.51 13.93 -4.91
CA ILE A 17 5.03 15.13 -5.59
C ILE A 17 4.25 16.41 -5.27
N SER A 18 4.40 16.83 -4.02
CA SER A 18 4.33 18.24 -3.62
C SER A 18 5.34 18.40 -2.49
N SER A 19 6.62 18.55 -2.85
CA SER A 19 7.69 19.04 -1.97
C SER A 19 8.93 19.33 -2.81
N ALA A 20 9.21 20.62 -2.98
CA ALA A 20 10.52 21.21 -3.26
C ALA A 20 11.24 20.85 -4.58
N VAL A 21 11.00 21.65 -5.62
CA VAL A 21 12.06 22.12 -6.52
C VAL A 21 11.85 23.62 -6.70
N ARG A 22 12.87 24.41 -6.34
CA ARG A 22 12.92 25.86 -6.55
C ARG A 22 12.95 26.12 -8.06
N LEU A 23 12.04 26.95 -8.54
CA LEU A 23 12.10 27.57 -9.85
C LEU A 23 13.28 28.54 -9.86
N ASN A 24 14.33 28.23 -10.63
CA ASN A 24 15.20 29.25 -11.16
C ASN A 24 14.71 29.55 -12.57
N GLU A 25 14.25 30.78 -12.76
CA GLU A 25 14.00 31.38 -14.06
C GLU A 25 15.33 31.45 -14.83
N ILE A 26 15.36 30.88 -16.03
CA ILE A 26 16.43 31.11 -17.00
C ILE A 26 15.76 31.74 -18.22
N SER A 27 16.04 33.03 -18.41
CA SER A 27 15.71 33.79 -19.61
C SER A 27 16.47 33.26 -20.84
N PRO A 28 15.94 33.47 -22.06
CA PRO A 28 16.46 32.86 -23.26
C PRO A 28 17.71 33.61 -23.72
N ASN A 29 18.81 32.90 -23.93
CA ASN A 29 19.88 33.42 -24.75
C ASN A 29 20.44 32.36 -25.69
N THR A 30 20.71 32.84 -26.89
CA THR A 30 20.83 32.16 -28.19
C THR A 30 22.09 31.31 -28.37
N ASN A 31 21.93 30.26 -29.20
CA ASN A 31 22.92 29.67 -30.09
C ASN A 31 24.27 29.23 -29.50
N ALA A 32 24.30 27.99 -29.02
CA ALA A 32 25.49 27.14 -29.11
C ALA A 32 25.01 25.69 -29.33
N THR A 33 25.40 25.10 -30.46
CA THR A 33 25.24 23.68 -30.78
C THR A 33 26.16 22.84 -29.88
N ASP A 34 25.80 22.73 -28.60
CA ASP A 34 26.33 21.71 -27.71
C ASP A 34 25.43 20.48 -27.81
N THR A 35 25.75 19.59 -28.75
CA THR A 35 25.20 18.24 -28.75
C THR A 35 25.77 17.48 -27.56
N LEU A 36 25.22 17.72 -26.36
CA LEU A 36 25.38 16.86 -25.20
C LEU A 36 25.13 15.42 -25.65
N LYS A 37 26.17 14.58 -25.61
CA LYS A 37 26.06 13.16 -25.95
C LYS A 37 25.11 12.50 -24.95
N LEU A 38 23.83 12.44 -25.31
CA LEU A 38 22.80 11.79 -24.53
C LEU A 38 23.20 10.33 -24.31
N ASN A 39 23.15 9.87 -23.05
CA ASN A 39 23.37 8.47 -22.75
C ASN A 39 22.24 7.62 -23.37
N LYS A 40 22.46 6.31 -23.52
CA LYS A 40 21.50 5.39 -24.15
C LYS A 40 20.09 5.49 -23.52
N ASN A 41 20.00 5.69 -22.21
CA ASN A 41 18.72 5.74 -21.50
C ASN A 41 17.95 7.03 -21.79
N ASP A 42 18.65 8.17 -21.85
CA ASP A 42 18.04 9.45 -22.22
C ASP A 42 17.51 9.40 -23.66
N LYS A 43 18.25 8.73 -24.56
CA LYS A 43 17.80 8.51 -25.96
C LYS A 43 16.54 7.65 -26.04
N VAL A 44 16.46 6.56 -25.27
CA VAL A 44 15.25 5.71 -25.21
C VAL A 44 14.08 6.47 -24.59
N SER A 45 14.34 7.26 -23.54
CA SER A 45 13.32 8.09 -22.88
C SER A 45 12.70 9.12 -23.83
N LEU A 46 13.53 9.81 -24.64
CA LEU A 46 13.04 10.78 -25.63
C LEU A 46 12.18 10.12 -26.70
N MET A 47 12.63 8.99 -27.24
CA MET A 47 11.88 8.23 -28.23
C MET A 47 10.57 7.66 -27.68
N LEU A 48 10.53 7.20 -26.42
CA LEU A 48 9.28 6.79 -25.78
C LEU A 48 8.33 7.98 -25.58
N GLN A 49 8.85 9.17 -25.26
CA GLN A 49 8.06 10.40 -25.17
C GLN A 49 7.41 10.74 -26.52
N GLU A 50 8.16 10.66 -27.61
CA GLU A 50 7.67 10.91 -28.96
C GLU A 50 6.63 9.87 -29.39
N LEU A 51 6.97 8.58 -29.34
CA LEU A 51 6.10 7.49 -29.81
C LEU A 51 4.79 7.41 -29.01
N LEU A 52 4.85 7.59 -27.69
CA LEU A 52 3.69 7.43 -26.83
C LEU A 52 2.96 8.75 -26.56
N GLY A 53 3.50 9.90 -26.95
CA GLY A 53 2.92 11.21 -26.64
C GLY A 53 2.80 11.47 -25.14
N ILE A 54 3.83 11.10 -24.36
CA ILE A 54 3.85 11.21 -22.89
C ILE A 54 4.89 12.23 -22.41
N GLY A 55 4.69 12.80 -21.22
CA GLY A 55 5.63 13.76 -20.65
C GLY A 55 7.02 13.16 -20.37
N SER A 56 8.07 13.99 -20.46
CA SER A 56 9.48 13.60 -20.29
C SER A 56 9.78 12.92 -18.95
N ILE A 57 9.13 13.34 -17.87
CA ILE A 57 9.27 12.70 -16.55
C ILE A 57 8.73 11.28 -16.58
N VAL A 58 7.57 11.07 -17.20
CA VAL A 58 6.91 9.76 -17.29
C VAL A 58 7.71 8.81 -18.18
N SER A 59 8.23 9.30 -19.31
CA SER A 59 9.06 8.46 -20.20
C SER A 59 10.37 8.04 -19.53
N ARG A 60 10.98 8.93 -18.75
CA ARG A 60 12.19 8.62 -17.96
C ARG A 60 11.91 7.57 -16.90
N ASP A 61 10.81 7.71 -16.17
CA ASP A 61 10.37 6.73 -15.16
C ASP A 61 10.11 5.35 -15.78
N ILE A 62 9.47 5.30 -16.96
CA ILE A 62 9.25 4.05 -17.71
C ILE A 62 10.58 3.40 -18.09
N SER A 63 11.48 4.15 -18.71
CA SER A 63 12.79 3.65 -19.14
C SER A 63 13.58 3.07 -17.96
N MET A 64 13.63 3.80 -16.84
CA MET A 64 14.33 3.36 -15.63
C MET A 64 13.68 2.13 -14.98
N LYS A 65 12.35 2.07 -14.96
CA LYS A 65 11.60 0.97 -14.35
C LYS A 65 11.73 -0.34 -15.12
N PHE A 66 11.72 -0.28 -16.44
CA PHE A 66 11.71 -1.47 -17.30
C PHE A 66 13.08 -1.70 -17.94
N LYS A 67 13.95 -2.42 -17.20
CA LYS A 67 15.34 -2.70 -17.59
C LYS A 67 15.53 -3.31 -18.99
N LYS A 68 14.51 -3.97 -19.56
CA LYS A 68 14.55 -4.49 -20.94
C LYS A 68 14.84 -3.40 -21.97
N PHE A 69 14.39 -2.16 -21.74
CA PHE A 69 14.71 -1.04 -22.61
C PHE A 69 16.21 -0.72 -22.71
N HIS A 70 17.00 -1.10 -21.70
CA HIS A 70 18.45 -0.91 -21.73
C HIS A 70 19.15 -1.94 -22.63
N THR A 71 18.53 -3.09 -22.89
CA THR A 71 19.12 -4.16 -23.70
C THR A 71 18.74 -4.09 -25.16
N ILE A 72 17.57 -3.52 -25.50
CA ILE A 72 17.12 -3.47 -26.90
C ILE A 72 17.57 -2.20 -27.62
N SER A 73 17.54 -2.23 -28.96
CA SER A 73 17.91 -1.09 -29.80
C SER A 73 16.75 -0.11 -29.95
N GLN A 74 17.04 1.16 -30.26
CA GLN A 74 16.00 2.16 -30.55
C GLN A 74 15.18 1.78 -31.79
N HIS A 75 15.86 1.24 -32.80
CA HIS A 75 15.22 0.77 -34.03
C HIS A 75 14.19 -0.33 -33.73
N THR A 76 14.55 -1.32 -32.90
CA THR A 76 13.62 -2.38 -32.49
C THR A 76 12.39 -1.84 -31.75
N ILE A 77 12.55 -0.80 -30.91
CA ILE A 77 11.42 -0.16 -30.21
C ILE A 77 10.48 0.51 -31.22
N GLN A 78 11.04 1.23 -32.18
CA GLN A 78 10.29 1.88 -33.26
C GLN A 78 9.51 0.86 -34.10
N GLU A 79 10.19 -0.19 -34.56
CA GLU A 79 9.59 -1.29 -35.33
C GLU A 79 8.46 -1.96 -34.53
N ASN A 80 8.69 -2.25 -33.24
CA ASN A 80 7.68 -2.82 -32.36
C ASN A 80 6.46 -1.89 -32.22
N PHE A 81 6.67 -0.58 -32.10
CA PHE A 81 5.60 0.40 -32.00
C PHE A 81 4.76 0.42 -33.28
N GLU A 82 5.40 0.57 -34.44
CA GLU A 82 4.74 0.58 -35.74
C GLU A 82 3.98 -0.73 -36.00
N TYR A 83 4.60 -1.86 -35.66
CA TYR A 83 3.97 -3.17 -35.77
C TYR A 83 2.74 -3.29 -34.85
N CYS A 84 2.80 -2.80 -33.62
CA CYS A 84 1.67 -2.78 -32.70
C CYS A 84 0.51 -1.94 -33.23
N ILE A 85 0.78 -0.72 -33.72
CA ILE A 85 -0.24 0.18 -34.30
C ILE A 85 -0.88 -0.46 -35.53
N LYS A 86 -0.06 -0.97 -36.47
CA LYS A 86 -0.52 -1.66 -37.68
C LYS A 86 -1.41 -2.85 -37.36
N ASN A 87 -1.22 -3.49 -36.21
CA ASN A 87 -1.99 -4.64 -35.77
C ASN A 87 -3.17 -4.30 -34.83
N GLY A 88 -3.52 -3.01 -34.70
CA GLY A 88 -4.74 -2.56 -34.02
C GLY A 88 -4.59 -2.29 -32.52
N ILE A 89 -3.36 -2.38 -31.97
CA ILE A 89 -3.09 -1.92 -30.60
C ILE A 89 -3.05 -0.39 -30.63
N SER A 90 -3.95 0.26 -29.91
CA SER A 90 -4.00 1.72 -29.86
C SER A 90 -2.80 2.28 -29.09
N GLN A 91 -2.38 3.50 -29.47
CA GLN A 91 -1.36 4.24 -28.74
C GLN A 91 -1.72 4.42 -27.26
N LYS A 92 -3.00 4.63 -26.94
CA LYS A 92 -3.50 4.72 -25.55
C LYS A 92 -3.28 3.42 -24.77
N THR A 93 -3.37 2.26 -25.42
CA THR A 93 -3.05 0.97 -24.79
C THR A 93 -1.55 0.83 -24.58
N LEU A 94 -0.72 1.23 -25.55
CA LEU A 94 0.75 1.23 -25.39
C LEU A 94 1.24 2.21 -24.32
N GLN A 95 0.56 3.33 -24.10
CA GLN A 95 0.82 4.22 -22.96
C GLN A 95 0.61 3.52 -21.61
N LYS A 96 -0.38 2.61 -21.53
CA LYS A 96 -0.67 1.84 -20.29
C LYS A 96 0.28 0.66 -20.10
N TYR A 97 0.77 0.08 -21.18
CA TYR A 97 1.63 -1.12 -21.20
C TYR A 97 2.88 -0.89 -22.06
N PRO A 98 3.70 0.13 -21.77
CA PRO A 98 4.85 0.49 -22.59
C PRO A 98 5.91 -0.62 -22.65
N GLU A 99 5.98 -1.48 -21.62
CA GLU A 99 6.91 -2.60 -21.56
C GLU A 99 6.79 -3.60 -22.72
N VAL A 100 5.65 -3.61 -23.42
CA VAL A 100 5.44 -4.42 -24.63
C VAL A 100 6.43 -4.02 -25.72
N LEU A 101 6.75 -2.73 -25.86
CA LEU A 101 7.68 -2.24 -26.86
C LEU A 101 9.12 -2.71 -26.66
N ALA A 102 9.44 -3.21 -25.45
CA ALA A 102 10.76 -3.72 -25.09
C ALA A 102 10.95 -5.21 -25.37
N ASP A 103 9.97 -5.88 -26.00
CA ASP A 103 9.99 -7.32 -26.21
C ASP A 103 10.56 -7.70 -27.59
N THR A 104 11.21 -8.86 -27.69
CA THR A 104 11.90 -9.29 -28.92
C THR A 104 10.99 -10.04 -29.89
N ASP A 105 9.88 -10.61 -29.39
CA ASP A 105 9.06 -11.56 -30.14
C ASP A 105 7.66 -10.99 -30.46
N ILE A 106 7.51 -9.66 -30.53
CA ILE A 106 6.22 -9.00 -30.70
C ILE A 106 5.41 -9.51 -31.90
N PRO A 107 6.00 -9.67 -33.10
CA PRO A 107 5.25 -10.22 -34.23
C PRO A 107 4.63 -11.57 -33.95
N LEU A 108 5.39 -12.50 -33.37
CA LEU A 108 4.92 -13.85 -33.04
C LEU A 108 3.85 -13.81 -31.94
N LYS A 109 4.05 -12.99 -30.90
CA LYS A 109 3.10 -12.88 -29.79
C LYS A 109 1.76 -12.28 -30.20
N ILE A 110 1.74 -11.32 -31.11
CA ILE A 110 0.50 -10.73 -31.64
C ILE A 110 -0.26 -11.76 -32.47
N LEU A 111 0.44 -12.55 -33.28
CA LEU A 111 -0.19 -13.66 -34.03
C LEU A 111 -0.88 -14.65 -33.09
N GLU A 112 -0.23 -15.02 -31.98
CA GLU A 112 -0.82 -15.92 -30.99
C GLU A 112 -2.03 -15.30 -30.28
N ILE A 113 -1.92 -14.07 -29.77
CA ILE A 113 -3.04 -13.41 -29.08
C ILE A 113 -4.27 -13.22 -29.99
N ARG A 114 -4.08 -13.04 -31.29
CA ARG A 114 -5.20 -12.91 -32.23
C ARG A 114 -6.05 -14.17 -32.37
N ARG A 115 -5.55 -15.32 -31.90
CA ARG A 115 -6.30 -16.57 -31.93
C ARG A 115 -7.46 -16.53 -30.93
N ILE A 116 -7.33 -15.87 -29.78
CA ILE A 116 -8.40 -15.80 -28.78
C ILE A 116 -9.44 -14.73 -29.12
N PRO A 117 -10.74 -14.94 -28.81
CA PRO A 117 -11.85 -14.09 -29.28
C PRO A 117 -12.02 -12.83 -28.42
N TYR A 118 -10.94 -12.10 -28.17
CA TYR A 118 -10.95 -10.87 -27.37
C TYR A 118 -10.25 -9.74 -28.14
N ASP A 119 -10.71 -8.50 -27.93
CA ASP A 119 -10.08 -7.32 -28.52
C ASP A 119 -8.59 -7.23 -28.15
N ILE A 120 -7.76 -6.89 -29.13
CA ILE A 120 -6.30 -6.84 -28.97
C ILE A 120 -5.86 -5.84 -27.88
N ASN A 121 -6.62 -4.75 -27.66
CA ASN A 121 -6.34 -3.77 -26.61
C ASN A 121 -6.69 -4.29 -25.21
N ILE A 122 -7.64 -5.24 -25.11
CA ILE A 122 -7.97 -5.92 -23.85
C ILE A 122 -6.86 -6.91 -23.48
N THR A 123 -6.31 -7.61 -24.47
CA THR A 123 -5.33 -8.70 -24.29
C THR A 123 -3.87 -8.25 -24.36
N THR A 124 -3.59 -7.01 -24.76
CA THR A 124 -2.24 -6.42 -24.81
C THR A 124 -1.37 -6.69 -23.56
N PRO A 125 -1.89 -6.66 -22.31
CA PRO A 125 -1.07 -6.96 -21.14
C PRO A 125 -0.40 -8.34 -21.20
N LEU A 126 -1.03 -9.32 -21.85
CA LEU A 126 -0.51 -10.69 -21.97
C LEU A 126 0.74 -10.77 -22.86
N LEU A 127 0.99 -9.78 -23.71
CA LEU A 127 2.21 -9.71 -24.54
C LEU A 127 3.48 -9.59 -23.69
N SER A 128 3.37 -9.19 -22.41
CA SER A 128 4.50 -9.16 -21.48
C SER A 128 4.94 -10.56 -21.03
N LEU A 129 4.16 -11.61 -21.29
CA LEU A 129 4.52 -12.99 -20.97
C LEU A 129 5.61 -13.50 -21.91
N PRO A 130 6.53 -14.39 -21.48
CA PRO A 130 7.44 -15.08 -22.40
C PRO A 130 6.66 -15.82 -23.50
N TYR A 131 7.18 -15.83 -24.73
CA TYR A 131 6.46 -16.35 -25.90
C TYR A 131 5.88 -17.76 -25.69
N LYS A 132 6.70 -18.72 -25.22
CA LYS A 132 6.24 -20.09 -24.96
C LYS A 132 5.11 -20.17 -23.94
N ARG A 133 5.15 -19.33 -22.90
CA ARG A 133 4.10 -19.28 -21.88
C ARG A 133 2.81 -18.65 -22.41
N LEU A 134 2.94 -17.65 -23.26
CA LEU A 134 1.80 -17.03 -23.94
C LEU A 134 1.12 -18.04 -24.88
N GLN A 135 1.90 -18.77 -25.68
CA GLN A 135 1.40 -19.80 -26.58
C GLN A 135 0.61 -20.87 -25.83
N THR A 136 1.18 -21.46 -24.76
CA THR A 136 0.46 -22.44 -23.92
C THR A 136 -0.83 -21.86 -23.34
N PHE A 137 -0.80 -20.61 -22.88
CA PHE A 137 -2.01 -19.97 -22.34
C PHE A 137 -3.09 -19.78 -23.41
N VAL A 138 -2.73 -19.33 -24.61
CA VAL A 138 -3.65 -19.15 -25.74
C VAL A 138 -4.32 -20.48 -26.11
N ASP A 139 -3.54 -21.57 -26.20
CA ASP A 139 -4.06 -22.90 -26.52
C ASP A 139 -5.05 -23.42 -25.46
N GLU A 140 -4.78 -23.12 -24.18
CA GLU A 140 -5.67 -23.48 -23.07
C GLU A 140 -6.91 -22.58 -22.97
N GLU A 141 -6.81 -21.31 -23.35
CA GLU A 141 -7.89 -20.33 -23.23
C GLU A 141 -9.10 -20.72 -24.05
N PHE A 142 -8.91 -21.32 -25.24
CA PHE A 142 -10.01 -21.84 -26.06
C PHE A 142 -10.86 -22.89 -25.35
N LYS A 143 -10.22 -23.71 -24.49
CA LYS A 143 -10.89 -24.81 -23.79
C LYS A 143 -11.52 -24.34 -22.50
N ASN A 144 -10.82 -23.45 -21.79
CA ASN A 144 -11.12 -23.14 -20.41
C ASN A 144 -11.84 -21.79 -20.22
N ASN A 145 -11.83 -20.91 -21.22
CA ASN A 145 -12.38 -19.55 -21.15
C ASN A 145 -11.96 -18.85 -19.84
N ARG A 146 -10.66 -18.91 -19.50
CA ARG A 146 -10.14 -18.52 -18.19
C ARG A 146 -10.28 -17.01 -17.99
N ILE A 147 -10.11 -16.19 -19.02
CA ILE A 147 -10.29 -14.74 -18.90
C ILE A 147 -11.72 -14.41 -18.45
N SER A 148 -12.71 -14.95 -19.15
CA SER A 148 -14.13 -14.74 -18.82
C SER A 148 -14.52 -15.39 -17.50
N SER A 149 -13.99 -16.57 -17.18
CA SER A 149 -14.24 -17.25 -15.91
C SER A 149 -13.73 -16.44 -14.72
N ILE A 150 -12.50 -15.94 -14.77
CA ILE A 150 -11.93 -15.11 -13.70
C ILE A 150 -12.67 -13.78 -13.59
N SER A 151 -13.02 -13.17 -14.74
CA SER A 151 -13.82 -11.94 -14.82
C SER A 151 -15.11 -12.08 -14.02
N ASN A 152 -15.84 -13.18 -14.20
CA ASN A 152 -17.10 -13.46 -13.51
C ASN A 152 -16.89 -13.80 -12.03
N LEU A 153 -15.87 -14.61 -11.70
CA LEU A 153 -15.60 -15.02 -10.32
C LEU A 153 -15.22 -13.83 -9.42
N LEU A 154 -14.43 -12.89 -9.94
CA LEU A 154 -13.94 -11.74 -9.18
C LEU A 154 -14.73 -10.44 -9.43
N GLU A 155 -15.69 -10.45 -10.36
CA GLU A 155 -16.44 -9.25 -10.78
C GLU A 155 -15.53 -8.10 -11.24
N VAL A 156 -14.49 -8.44 -11.99
CA VAL A 156 -13.56 -7.48 -12.60
C VAL A 156 -13.64 -7.60 -14.11
N ASN A 157 -13.43 -6.51 -14.84
CA ASN A 157 -13.50 -6.57 -16.30
C ASN A 157 -12.34 -7.41 -16.90
N GLN A 158 -12.56 -7.94 -18.10
CA GLN A 158 -11.60 -8.79 -18.81
C GLN A 158 -10.23 -8.12 -19.03
N SER A 159 -10.18 -6.80 -19.22
CA SER A 159 -8.91 -6.07 -19.38
C SER A 159 -8.07 -6.10 -18.10
N GLU A 160 -8.71 -5.96 -16.94
CA GLU A 160 -8.04 -6.09 -15.65
C GLU A 160 -7.63 -7.55 -15.39
N VAL A 161 -8.42 -8.54 -15.84
CA VAL A 161 -8.02 -9.96 -15.79
C VAL A 161 -6.75 -10.21 -16.60
N CYS A 162 -6.67 -9.73 -17.84
CA CYS A 162 -5.45 -9.87 -18.66
C CYS A 162 -4.22 -9.28 -17.96
N LYS A 163 -4.38 -8.10 -17.36
CA LYS A 163 -3.31 -7.45 -16.56
C LYS A 163 -2.95 -8.25 -15.31
N ILE A 164 -3.93 -8.83 -14.62
CA ILE A 164 -3.71 -9.71 -13.48
C ILE A 164 -2.91 -10.94 -13.90
N LEU A 165 -3.33 -11.62 -14.97
CA LEU A 165 -2.69 -12.83 -15.49
C LEU A 165 -1.24 -12.58 -15.94
N ALA A 166 -1.00 -11.46 -16.62
CA ALA A 166 0.33 -11.02 -17.02
C ALA A 166 1.26 -10.81 -15.81
N ARG A 167 0.75 -10.22 -14.71
CA ARG A 167 1.54 -9.89 -13.51
C ARG A 167 1.62 -11.02 -12.48
N ARG A 168 0.68 -11.97 -12.52
CA ARG A 168 0.53 -13.07 -11.54
C ARG A 168 0.42 -14.38 -12.28
N SER A 169 1.56 -14.77 -12.84
CA SER A 169 1.66 -15.88 -13.77
C SER A 169 1.24 -17.24 -13.20
N PHE A 170 1.22 -17.42 -11.86
CA PHE A 170 0.69 -18.63 -11.22
C PHE A 170 -0.81 -18.84 -11.47
N LEU A 171 -1.57 -17.77 -11.77
CA LEU A 171 -3.00 -17.87 -12.09
C LEU A 171 -3.26 -18.46 -13.47
N LEU A 172 -2.26 -18.42 -14.37
CA LEU A 172 -2.36 -19.03 -15.70
C LEU A 172 -2.55 -20.54 -15.58
N SER A 173 -1.83 -21.19 -14.66
CA SER A 173 -1.82 -22.63 -14.48
C SER A 173 -2.74 -23.13 -13.36
N LEU A 174 -3.37 -22.24 -12.58
CA LEU A 174 -4.20 -22.65 -11.46
C LEU A 174 -5.50 -23.31 -11.96
N ASN A 175 -5.90 -24.43 -11.39
CA ASN A 175 -7.13 -25.11 -11.77
C ASN A 175 -8.36 -24.22 -11.52
N LEU A 176 -9.22 -24.04 -12.53
CA LEU A 176 -10.39 -23.14 -12.44
C LEU A 176 -11.42 -23.58 -11.38
N LYS A 177 -11.59 -24.89 -11.19
CA LYS A 177 -12.49 -25.43 -10.16
C LYS A 177 -11.95 -25.12 -8.76
N GLN A 178 -10.66 -25.32 -8.53
CA GLN A 178 -10.02 -24.94 -7.27
C GLN A 178 -10.11 -23.43 -7.02
N LEU A 179 -9.84 -22.62 -8.05
CA LEU A 179 -9.97 -21.17 -7.97
C LEU A 179 -11.38 -20.74 -7.58
N SER A 180 -12.40 -21.30 -8.24
CA SER A 180 -13.81 -21.05 -7.91
C SER A 180 -14.15 -21.45 -6.48
N GLN A 181 -13.71 -22.61 -6.03
CA GLN A 181 -13.92 -23.09 -4.66
C GLN A 181 -13.25 -22.18 -3.62
N SER A 182 -12.02 -21.74 -3.87
CA SER A 182 -11.29 -20.83 -2.97
C SER A 182 -11.98 -19.47 -2.89
N ILE A 183 -12.40 -18.91 -4.02
CA ILE A 183 -13.12 -17.63 -4.04
C ILE A 183 -14.44 -17.75 -3.29
N LYS A 184 -15.23 -18.80 -3.57
CA LYS A 184 -16.50 -19.07 -2.88
C LYS A 184 -16.28 -19.18 -1.37
N LEU A 185 -15.30 -19.97 -0.95
CA LEU A 185 -14.98 -20.14 0.48
C LEU A 185 -14.64 -18.81 1.15
N LEU A 186 -13.86 -17.94 0.49
CA LEU A 186 -13.52 -16.62 1.02
C LEU A 186 -14.76 -15.71 1.10
N THR A 187 -15.60 -15.69 0.07
CA THR A 187 -16.81 -14.85 0.04
C THR A 187 -17.88 -15.31 1.03
N ASP A 188 -18.07 -16.63 1.19
CA ASP A 188 -18.97 -17.22 2.20
C ASP A 188 -18.53 -16.87 3.64
N ASN A 189 -17.28 -16.44 3.81
CA ASN A 189 -16.71 -15.99 5.08
C ASN A 189 -16.59 -14.45 5.17
N GLY A 190 -17.29 -13.71 4.31
CA GLY A 190 -17.39 -12.25 4.39
C GLY A 190 -16.22 -11.48 3.77
N ILE A 191 -15.28 -12.16 3.11
CA ILE A 191 -14.19 -11.49 2.37
C ILE A 191 -14.72 -11.12 0.98
N THR A 192 -14.76 -9.82 0.68
CA THR A 192 -15.32 -9.32 -0.58
C THR A 192 -14.47 -9.72 -1.79
N LYS A 193 -15.11 -9.89 -2.96
CA LYS A 193 -14.41 -10.14 -4.24
C LYS A 193 -13.38 -9.06 -4.57
N ALA A 194 -13.69 -7.79 -4.25
CA ALA A 194 -12.75 -6.68 -4.39
C ALA A 194 -11.50 -6.84 -3.51
N GLU A 195 -11.65 -7.33 -2.27
CA GLU A 195 -10.51 -7.63 -1.41
C GLU A 195 -9.66 -8.78 -1.97
N ILE A 196 -10.31 -9.84 -2.47
CA ILE A 196 -9.62 -10.97 -3.13
C ILE A 196 -8.86 -10.53 -4.37
N ALA A 197 -9.47 -9.69 -5.21
CA ALA A 197 -8.85 -9.15 -6.43
C ALA A 197 -7.61 -8.27 -6.11
N ASN A 198 -7.62 -7.58 -4.97
CA ASN A 198 -6.48 -6.81 -4.49
C ASN A 198 -5.37 -7.68 -3.87
N ASP A 199 -5.70 -8.90 -3.41
CA ASP A 199 -4.76 -9.82 -2.77
C ASP A 199 -4.83 -11.25 -3.32
N LEU A 200 -4.61 -11.38 -4.63
CA LEU A 200 -4.72 -12.63 -5.37
C LEU A 200 -3.80 -13.76 -4.86
N TRP A 201 -2.75 -13.44 -4.10
CA TRP A 201 -1.86 -14.44 -3.51
C TRP A 201 -2.59 -15.36 -2.54
N VAL A 202 -3.73 -14.93 -1.99
CA VAL A 202 -4.59 -15.79 -1.15
C VAL A 202 -5.07 -17.03 -1.90
N LEU A 203 -5.21 -16.93 -3.22
CA LEU A 203 -5.69 -18.00 -4.10
C LEU A 203 -4.63 -19.06 -4.40
N ARG A 204 -3.37 -18.84 -3.97
CA ARG A 204 -2.30 -19.84 -4.06
C ARG A 204 -2.42 -20.92 -2.99
N TYR A 205 -3.14 -20.64 -1.91
CA TYR A 205 -3.33 -21.58 -0.81
C TYR A 205 -4.41 -22.60 -1.16
N SER A 206 -4.25 -23.83 -0.66
CA SER A 206 -5.27 -24.85 -0.82
C SER A 206 -6.54 -24.47 -0.05
N THR A 207 -7.68 -24.97 -0.51
CA THR A 207 -8.98 -24.77 0.15
C THR A 207 -8.95 -25.22 1.61
N ASN A 208 -8.22 -26.28 1.94
CA ASN A 208 -8.04 -26.75 3.32
C ASN A 208 -7.32 -25.71 4.19
N VAL A 209 -6.19 -25.15 3.72
CA VAL A 209 -5.45 -24.12 4.47
C VAL A 209 -6.29 -22.86 4.66
N ILE A 210 -7.02 -22.43 3.62
CA ILE A 210 -7.95 -21.31 3.71
C ILE A 210 -9.00 -21.60 4.78
N LYS A 211 -9.64 -22.78 4.72
CA LYS A 211 -10.68 -23.21 5.66
C LYS A 211 -10.17 -23.23 7.10
N GLU A 212 -9.02 -23.83 7.35
CA GLU A 212 -8.40 -23.90 8.68
C GLU A 212 -8.13 -22.50 9.26
N ARG A 213 -7.52 -21.61 8.47
CA ARG A 213 -7.23 -20.23 8.89
C ARG A 213 -8.50 -19.46 9.23
N LEU A 214 -9.53 -19.57 8.41
CA LEU A 214 -10.82 -18.90 8.64
C LEU A 214 -11.54 -19.47 9.88
N HIS A 215 -11.53 -20.80 10.06
CA HIS A 215 -12.09 -21.42 11.27
C HIS A 215 -11.35 -20.98 12.52
N MET A 216 -10.02 -20.94 12.49
CA MET A 216 -9.23 -20.48 13.62
C MET A 216 -9.57 -19.04 13.97
N ALA A 217 -9.67 -18.14 12.99
CA ALA A 217 -10.10 -16.76 13.22
C ALA A 217 -11.48 -16.69 13.91
N LYS A 218 -12.45 -17.46 13.42
CA LYS A 218 -13.82 -17.51 13.97
C LYS A 218 -13.86 -18.05 15.39
N ARG A 219 -13.11 -19.11 15.71
CA ARG A 219 -13.00 -19.66 17.09
C ARG A 219 -12.52 -18.61 18.09
N HIS A 220 -11.71 -17.65 17.63
CA HIS A 220 -11.22 -16.55 18.45
C HIS A 220 -12.07 -15.27 18.36
N ASN A 221 -13.33 -15.37 17.90
CA ASN A 221 -14.27 -14.26 17.79
C ASN A 221 -13.73 -13.08 16.98
N ILE A 222 -13.04 -13.37 15.88
CA ILE A 222 -12.65 -12.33 14.91
C ILE A 222 -13.80 -12.15 13.93
N ASP A 223 -14.56 -11.07 14.09
CA ASP A 223 -15.79 -10.82 13.32
C ASP A 223 -15.52 -10.44 11.86
N THR A 224 -14.41 -9.74 11.60
CA THR A 224 -14.03 -9.28 10.26
C THR A 224 -12.80 -10.02 9.76
N LEU A 225 -13.03 -10.97 8.86
CA LEU A 225 -11.99 -11.76 8.21
C LEU A 225 -11.37 -10.98 7.04
N LYS A 226 -10.07 -11.20 6.82
CA LYS A 226 -9.28 -10.52 5.79
C LYS A 226 -8.35 -11.47 5.06
N THR A 227 -8.02 -11.19 3.80
CA THR A 227 -7.13 -12.07 3.00
C THR A 227 -5.76 -12.26 3.62
N TRP A 228 -5.21 -11.21 4.25
CA TRP A 228 -3.89 -11.28 4.91
C TRP A 228 -3.86 -12.32 6.04
N MET A 229 -4.99 -12.60 6.70
CA MET A 229 -5.06 -13.58 7.80
C MET A 229 -4.79 -15.01 7.31
N VAL A 230 -5.21 -15.31 6.08
CA VAL A 230 -4.94 -16.59 5.44
C VAL A 230 -3.46 -16.71 5.06
N ARG A 231 -2.86 -15.60 4.59
CA ARG A 231 -1.47 -15.57 4.13
C ARG A 231 -0.43 -15.40 5.22
N ALA A 232 -0.86 -14.90 6.39
CA ALA A 232 0.03 -14.57 7.48
C ALA A 232 0.82 -15.81 7.91
N GLN A 233 2.09 -15.58 8.25
CA GLN A 233 2.88 -16.60 8.95
C GLN A 233 2.17 -16.99 10.25
N PRO A 234 2.24 -18.28 10.66
CA PRO A 234 1.59 -18.77 11.88
C PRO A 234 1.79 -17.86 13.09
N GLU A 235 3.02 -17.43 13.35
CA GLU A 235 3.42 -16.65 14.52
C GLU A 235 2.79 -15.25 14.51
N ILE A 236 2.72 -14.63 13.33
CA ILE A 236 2.09 -13.30 13.15
C ILE A 236 0.59 -13.41 13.42
N PHE A 237 -0.04 -14.46 12.89
CA PHE A 237 -1.48 -14.67 13.03
C PHE A 237 -1.87 -15.04 14.46
N GLU A 238 -1.12 -15.92 15.11
CA GLU A 238 -1.29 -16.27 16.52
C GLU A 238 -1.10 -15.06 17.43
N THR A 239 -0.07 -14.24 17.17
CA THR A 239 0.14 -12.98 17.91
C THR A 239 -1.06 -12.04 17.76
N TYR A 240 -1.62 -11.94 16.55
CA TYR A 240 -2.81 -11.15 16.30
C TYR A 240 -4.03 -11.67 17.08
N ILE A 241 -4.28 -12.98 17.02
CA ILE A 241 -5.34 -13.67 17.76
C ILE A 241 -5.18 -13.43 19.27
N LYS A 242 -3.99 -13.70 19.81
CA LYS A 242 -3.67 -13.54 21.22
C LYS A 242 -3.95 -12.11 21.68
N ARG A 243 -3.47 -11.12 20.92
CA ARG A 243 -3.74 -9.70 21.23
C ARG A 243 -5.24 -9.39 21.24
N ARG A 244 -6.02 -9.94 20.31
CA ARG A 244 -7.47 -9.72 20.24
C ARG A 244 -8.17 -10.35 21.44
N SER A 245 -7.76 -11.57 21.81
CA SER A 245 -8.24 -12.31 22.97
C SER A 245 -7.90 -11.59 24.28
N ASP A 246 -6.64 -11.19 24.48
CA ASP A 246 -6.19 -10.44 25.65
C ASP A 246 -6.96 -9.12 25.79
N ASN A 247 -7.16 -8.40 24.68
CA ASN A 247 -7.94 -7.17 24.70
C ASN A 247 -9.40 -7.44 25.09
N LYS A 248 -10.02 -8.51 24.60
CA LYS A 248 -11.40 -8.88 24.96
C LYS A 248 -11.50 -9.24 26.44
N LEU A 249 -10.53 -9.98 26.96
CA LEU A 249 -10.47 -10.34 28.38
C LEU A 249 -10.34 -9.10 29.28
N ILE A 250 -9.56 -8.09 28.86
CA ILE A 250 -9.40 -6.83 29.60
C ILE A 250 -10.67 -5.96 29.51
N LEU A 251 -11.33 -5.88 28.36
CA LEU A 251 -12.54 -5.05 28.18
C LEU A 251 -13.79 -5.66 28.82
N GLY A 252 -13.89 -6.99 28.87
CA GLY A 252 -15.15 -7.66 29.18
C GLY A 252 -16.25 -7.24 28.20
N ASN A 253 -17.34 -6.71 28.73
CA ASN A 253 -18.47 -6.19 27.94
C ASN A 253 -18.39 -4.68 27.67
N SER A 254 -17.37 -4.00 28.19
CA SER A 254 -17.21 -2.56 28.07
C SER A 254 -16.61 -2.17 26.73
N SER A 255 -17.01 -1.01 26.21
CA SER A 255 -16.35 -0.42 25.05
C SER A 255 -14.95 0.12 25.43
N LEU A 256 -14.07 0.32 24.44
CA LEU A 256 -12.78 0.98 24.69
C LEU A 256 -12.94 2.40 25.25
N ALA A 257 -14.03 3.10 24.89
CA ALA A 257 -14.31 4.44 25.41
C ALA A 257 -14.67 4.39 26.90
N GLN A 258 -15.56 3.47 27.29
CA GLN A 258 -15.90 3.21 28.70
C GLN A 258 -14.67 2.78 29.51
N TYR A 259 -13.87 1.88 28.94
CA TYR A 259 -12.63 1.47 29.56
C TYR A 259 -11.67 2.65 29.82
N LEU A 260 -11.52 3.56 28.85
CA LEU A 260 -10.68 4.74 28.98
C LEU A 260 -11.28 5.79 29.92
N SER A 261 -12.60 5.98 29.94
CA SER A 261 -13.27 6.91 30.86
C SER A 261 -13.02 6.49 32.30
N ASP A 262 -13.18 5.20 32.59
CA ASP A 262 -12.98 4.65 33.93
C ASP A 262 -11.50 4.76 34.36
N ARG A 263 -10.58 4.37 33.46
CA ARG A 263 -9.13 4.38 33.76
C ARG A 263 -8.52 5.77 33.86
N LEU A 264 -9.10 6.76 33.20
CA LEU A 264 -8.62 8.13 33.20
C LEU A 264 -9.53 9.08 34.00
N GLU A 265 -10.48 8.53 34.77
CA GLU A 265 -11.40 9.28 35.62
C GLU A 265 -12.02 10.48 34.89
N CYS A 266 -12.46 10.26 33.65
CA CYS A 266 -13.08 11.27 32.78
C CYS A 266 -14.40 10.77 32.23
N THR A 267 -15.19 11.64 31.59
CA THR A 267 -16.49 11.21 31.03
C THR A 267 -16.31 10.41 29.74
N GLU A 268 -17.31 9.61 29.37
CA GLU A 268 -17.28 8.81 28.14
C GLU A 268 -17.16 9.70 26.89
N GLU A 269 -17.71 10.92 26.92
CA GLU A 269 -17.59 11.92 25.85
C GLU A 269 -16.14 12.38 25.67
N ILE A 270 -15.42 12.60 26.78
CA ILE A 270 -13.99 12.96 26.74
C ILE A 270 -13.17 11.79 26.17
N ALA A 271 -13.46 10.57 26.61
CA ALA A 271 -12.80 9.37 26.07
C ALA A 271 -13.06 9.20 24.56
N LYS A 272 -14.31 9.36 24.12
CA LYS A 272 -14.68 9.36 22.68
C LYS A 272 -13.95 10.47 21.92
N TYR A 273 -13.84 11.66 22.48
CA TYR A 273 -13.09 12.77 21.90
C TYR A 273 -11.60 12.41 21.73
N ILE A 274 -10.96 11.87 22.77
CA ILE A 274 -9.57 11.38 22.73
C ILE A 274 -9.39 10.36 21.60
N MET A 275 -10.30 9.38 21.50
CA MET A 275 -10.24 8.34 20.47
C MET A 275 -10.42 8.90 19.06
N SER A 276 -11.29 9.89 18.87
CA SER A 276 -11.48 10.54 17.57
C SER A 276 -10.25 11.35 17.13
N LYS A 277 -9.57 12.03 18.06
CA LYS A 277 -8.32 12.77 17.79
C LYS A 277 -7.12 11.85 17.59
N HIS A 278 -7.15 10.66 18.17
CA HIS A 278 -6.09 9.66 18.04
C HIS A 278 -6.63 8.27 17.66
N PRO A 279 -7.07 8.07 16.40
CA PRO A 279 -7.66 6.80 15.95
C PRO A 279 -6.74 5.59 16.12
N ALA A 280 -5.42 5.80 16.14
CA ALA A 280 -4.43 4.76 16.40
C ALA A 280 -4.62 4.05 17.77
N LEU A 281 -5.28 4.69 18.74
CA LEU A 281 -5.59 4.09 20.04
C LEU A 281 -6.52 2.88 19.90
N GLN A 282 -7.42 2.87 18.91
CA GLN A 282 -8.36 1.76 18.68
C GLN A 282 -7.65 0.43 18.37
N ASN A 283 -6.43 0.53 17.82
CA ASN A 283 -5.64 -0.63 17.40
C ASN A 283 -4.50 -0.95 18.37
N LYS A 284 -4.35 -0.18 19.46
CA LYS A 284 -3.31 -0.42 20.46
C LYS A 284 -3.69 -1.60 21.35
N SER A 285 -2.69 -2.38 21.75
CA SER A 285 -2.87 -3.44 22.77
C SER A 285 -3.27 -2.80 24.09
N LEU A 286 -4.34 -3.29 24.70
CA LEU A 286 -4.82 -2.81 26.00
C LEU A 286 -3.83 -3.08 27.12
N LYS A 287 -3.13 -4.22 27.07
CA LYS A 287 -2.03 -4.50 27.99
C LYS A 287 -0.96 -3.40 27.96
N LYS A 288 -0.51 -3.01 26.76
CA LYS A 288 0.47 -1.92 26.60
C LYS A 288 -0.10 -0.55 26.98
N LEU A 289 -1.39 -0.35 26.81
CA LEU A 289 -2.09 0.87 27.23
C LEU A 289 -2.11 0.96 28.76
N ASN A 290 -2.41 -0.14 29.44
CA ASN A 290 -2.41 -0.26 30.89
C ASN A 290 -1.03 -0.05 31.47
N GLU A 291 -0.04 -0.77 30.96
CA GLU A 291 1.36 -0.60 31.34
C GLU A 291 1.81 0.86 31.24
N MET A 292 1.34 1.60 30.22
CA MET A 292 1.63 3.03 30.09
C MET A 292 0.91 3.87 31.14
N ILE A 293 -0.40 3.68 31.32
CA ILE A 293 -1.19 4.44 32.30
C ILE A 293 -0.65 4.22 33.72
N ASP A 294 -0.43 2.95 34.10
CA ASP A 294 0.11 2.58 35.41
C ASP A 294 1.51 3.15 35.63
N TYR A 295 2.35 3.12 34.59
CA TYR A 295 3.68 3.73 34.66
C TYR A 295 3.61 5.24 34.89
N LEU A 296 2.72 5.95 34.19
CA LEU A 296 2.54 7.39 34.36
C LEU A 296 1.99 7.74 35.75
N PHE A 297 1.03 6.97 36.27
CA PHE A 297 0.52 7.14 37.63
C PHE A 297 1.61 6.90 38.67
N LYS A 298 2.44 5.87 38.50
CA LYS A 298 3.60 5.60 39.36
C LYS A 298 4.62 6.76 39.34
N CYS A 299 4.72 7.48 38.23
CA CYS A 299 5.56 8.68 38.12
C CYS A 299 4.89 9.96 38.68
N GLY A 300 3.69 9.87 39.28
CA GLY A 300 2.98 10.98 39.89
C GLY A 300 2.10 11.78 38.93
N PHE A 301 1.94 11.36 37.68
CA PHE A 301 1.01 12.03 36.76
C PHE A 301 -0.44 11.69 37.12
N LYS A 302 -1.29 12.72 37.14
CA LYS A 302 -2.73 12.57 37.37
C LYS A 302 -3.47 12.26 36.06
N PRO A 303 -4.69 11.70 36.10
CA PRO A 303 -5.47 11.40 34.90
C PRO A 303 -5.65 12.61 33.97
N ILE A 304 -5.87 13.81 34.54
CA ILE A 304 -5.98 15.07 33.79
C ILE A 304 -4.75 15.39 32.93
N HIS A 305 -3.54 15.02 33.37
CA HIS A 305 -2.32 15.21 32.57
C HIS A 305 -2.32 14.34 31.31
N ILE A 306 -2.83 13.11 31.44
CA ILE A 306 -2.97 12.16 30.32
C ILE A 306 -4.07 12.63 29.37
N CYS A 307 -5.23 13.04 29.88
CA CYS A 307 -6.34 13.55 29.07
C CYS A 307 -5.97 14.80 28.26
N ARG A 308 -5.08 15.66 28.79
CA ARG A 308 -4.55 16.84 28.08
C ARG A 308 -3.53 16.47 27.00
N VAL A 309 -2.79 15.37 27.17
CA VAL A 309 -1.77 14.92 26.21
C VAL A 309 -1.98 13.43 25.85
N PRO A 310 -3.12 13.06 25.26
CA PRO A 310 -3.50 11.66 25.07
C PRO A 310 -2.57 10.92 24.10
N LYS A 311 -1.85 11.65 23.24
CA LYS A 311 -0.81 11.09 22.39
C LYS A 311 0.25 10.29 23.16
N ILE A 312 0.50 10.59 24.44
CA ILE A 312 1.43 9.84 25.29
C ILE A 312 1.09 8.35 25.35
N LEU A 313 -0.21 8.03 25.31
CA LEU A 313 -0.73 6.67 25.31
C LEU A 313 -0.34 5.89 24.05
N LEU A 314 0.19 6.52 23.00
CA LEU A 314 0.69 5.84 21.81
C LEU A 314 2.18 5.46 21.91
N HIS A 315 2.94 6.06 22.82
CA HIS A 315 4.37 5.76 23.00
C HIS A 315 4.61 4.43 23.74
N SER A 316 5.86 3.96 23.75
CA SER A 316 6.29 2.84 24.59
C SER A 316 6.71 3.32 25.97
N VAL A 317 6.50 2.46 26.98
CA VAL A 317 6.94 2.72 28.36
C VAL A 317 8.44 2.94 28.40
N ASP A 318 9.23 2.16 27.65
CA ASP A 318 10.70 2.28 27.62
C ASP A 318 11.16 3.65 27.12
N THR A 319 10.55 4.15 26.03
CA THR A 319 10.88 5.47 25.49
C THR A 319 10.54 6.55 26.50
N THR A 320 9.38 6.45 27.12
CA THR A 320 8.88 7.44 28.10
C THR A 320 9.76 7.44 29.35
N ARG A 321 10.11 6.24 29.85
CA ARG A 321 11.02 6.04 30.97
C ARG A 321 12.41 6.60 30.71
N LYS A 322 12.98 6.30 29.54
CA LYS A 322 14.29 6.84 29.15
C LYS A 322 14.28 8.36 29.16
N ARG A 323 13.26 8.98 28.55
CA ARG A 323 13.13 10.44 28.49
C ARG A 323 12.93 11.06 29.88
N LEU A 324 12.08 10.46 30.72
CA LEU A 324 11.89 10.94 32.09
C LEU A 324 13.18 10.88 32.90
N LYS A 325 13.93 9.77 32.83
CA LYS A 325 15.24 9.64 33.50
C LYS A 325 16.23 10.70 33.01
N GLU A 326 16.31 10.93 31.70
CA GLU A 326 17.19 11.96 31.13
C GLU A 326 16.84 13.37 31.60
N LEU A 327 15.55 13.68 31.75
CA LEU A 327 15.08 14.99 32.22
C LEU A 327 15.29 15.15 33.73
N HIS A 328 15.01 14.11 34.53
CA HIS A 328 15.25 14.11 35.97
C HIS A 328 16.75 14.24 36.29
N ALA A 329 17.63 13.57 35.54
CA ALA A 329 19.08 13.69 35.71
C ALA A 329 19.60 15.12 35.45
N LYS A 330 18.82 15.94 34.76
CA LYS A 330 19.08 17.36 34.53
C LYS A 330 18.39 18.28 35.56
N GLY A 331 17.85 17.71 36.64
CA GLY A 331 17.16 18.44 37.70
C GLY A 331 15.76 18.94 37.31
N MET A 332 15.15 18.37 36.28
CA MET A 332 13.86 18.85 35.78
C MET A 332 12.69 18.00 36.28
N HIS A 333 11.69 18.69 36.81
CA HIS A 333 10.36 18.14 37.07
C HIS A 333 9.42 18.54 35.93
N LEU A 334 8.65 17.58 35.42
CA LEU A 334 7.70 17.82 34.33
C LEU A 334 6.28 17.99 34.85
N ASP A 335 5.69 19.15 34.58
CA ASP A 335 4.25 19.37 34.82
C ASP A 335 3.39 18.95 33.62
N SER A 336 4.02 18.74 32.45
CA SER A 336 3.32 18.38 31.21
C SER A 336 3.99 17.22 30.47
N LEU A 337 3.16 16.28 30.01
CA LEU A 337 3.57 15.13 29.20
C LEU A 337 3.90 15.49 27.75
N HIS A 338 3.65 16.74 27.32
CA HIS A 338 3.75 17.15 25.91
C HIS A 338 5.13 16.87 25.31
N ILE A 339 6.20 17.18 26.05
CA ILE A 339 7.58 16.98 25.59
C ILE A 339 7.91 15.51 25.35
N LEU A 340 7.35 14.61 26.16
CA LEU A 340 7.56 13.16 26.04
C LEU A 340 6.97 12.59 24.76
N THR A 341 6.06 13.32 24.09
CA THR A 341 5.42 12.90 22.84
C THR A 341 6.08 13.43 21.56
N LYS A 342 7.14 14.24 21.70
CA LYS A 342 7.84 14.86 20.57
C LYS A 342 8.68 13.85 19.78
N SER A 343 8.97 14.18 18.52
CA SER A 343 9.93 13.40 17.72
C SER A 343 11.32 13.41 18.39
N ARG A 344 12.18 12.45 18.03
CA ARG A 344 13.54 12.40 18.59
C ARG A 344 14.29 13.72 18.38
N LYS A 345 14.22 14.29 17.16
CA LYS A 345 14.86 15.56 16.82
C LYS A 345 14.36 16.70 17.72
N GLN A 346 13.04 16.85 17.84
CA GLN A 346 12.42 17.91 18.65
C GLN A 346 12.72 17.76 20.14
N TYR A 347 12.70 16.53 20.65
CA TYR A 347 13.05 16.23 22.03
C TYR A 347 14.51 16.61 22.33
N MET A 348 15.46 16.25 21.45
CA MET A 348 16.86 16.61 21.61
C MET A 348 17.07 18.13 21.57
N GLN A 349 16.45 18.83 20.61
CA GLN A 349 16.50 20.29 20.52
C GLN A 349 15.99 20.97 21.80
N TYR A 350 14.92 20.44 22.39
CA TYR A 350 14.41 20.93 23.65
C TYR A 350 15.44 20.72 24.78
N CYS A 351 15.98 19.51 24.93
CA CYS A 351 17.03 19.22 25.91
C CYS A 351 18.26 20.14 25.74
N GLU A 352 18.71 20.40 24.51
CA GLU A 352 19.83 21.30 24.21
C GLU A 352 19.51 22.76 24.57
N SER A 353 18.31 23.23 24.22
CA SER A 353 17.87 24.60 24.54
C SER A 353 17.85 24.86 26.05
N LEU A 354 17.52 23.83 26.83
CA LEU A 354 17.47 23.90 28.29
C LEU A 354 18.86 23.88 28.93
N ILE A 355 19.80 23.09 28.39
CA ILE A 355 21.20 23.12 28.84
C ILE A 355 21.79 24.52 28.61
N LYS A 356 21.53 25.12 27.44
CA LYS A 356 21.97 26.49 27.13
C LYS A 356 21.37 27.50 28.10
N ALA A 357 20.09 27.38 28.45
CA ALA A 357 19.44 28.26 29.42
C ALA A 357 20.01 28.09 30.85
N SER A 358 20.25 26.86 31.30
CA SER A 358 20.81 26.58 32.63
C SER A 358 22.26 27.07 32.78
N ASN A 359 23.08 26.96 31.72
CA ASN A 359 24.45 27.48 31.75
C ASN A 359 24.49 29.00 31.79
N LYS A 360 23.54 29.68 31.11
CA LYS A 360 23.44 31.14 31.11
C LYS A 360 23.09 31.72 32.49
N LEU A 361 22.27 31.00 33.26
CA LEU A 361 21.89 31.37 34.63
C LEU A 361 22.99 31.12 35.68
N LYS A 362 24.01 30.30 35.38
CA LYS A 362 25.16 30.06 36.26
C LYS A 362 26.34 30.99 35.99
N SER A 363 26.32 31.69 34.85
CA SER A 363 27.33 32.66 34.43
C SER A 363 26.92 34.12 34.68
N SER A 364 25.80 34.33 35.36
CA SER A 364 25.26 35.62 35.82
C SER A 364 25.09 35.53 37.32
#